data_AF-A0A1G9JP99-F1
#
_entry.id   AF-A0A1G9JP99-F1
#
_cell.length_a   1.000
_cell.length_b   1.000
_cell.length_c   1.000
_cell.angle_alpha   90.00
_cell.angle_beta   90.00
_cell.angle_gamma   90.00
#
_symmetry.space_group_name_H-M   'P 1'
#
loop_
_entity.id
_entity.type
_entity.pdbx_description
1 polymer ?
#
loop_
_entity_poly.entity_id
_entity_poly.type
_entity_poly.pdbx_seq_one_letter_code
_entity_poly.pdbx_strand_id
1 'polypeptide(L)'
;MFGIDGVELVLIVVLAILLFGPDKMPEYSRKAARIFVYLRNVANNTQNSLREQLGPEYSDLELKDLNPKAFIKKHLSQEVAAIEEAKREIEAMKATLEDATKNVESEMADARTTAKASTKVKEPEADDAGAEASYRPAPFDPEAT
;
A
#
# COMPACT_ATOMS: atom_id res chain seq x y z
N MET A 1 22.04 23.17 17.05
CA MET A 1 21.61 23.66 18.39
C MET A 1 22.45 23.02 19.49
N PHE A 2 23.75 23.28 19.52
CA PHE A 2 24.59 23.06 20.71
C PHE A 2 25.67 24.14 20.60
N GLY A 3 25.40 25.33 21.13
CA GLY A 3 26.33 26.46 21.08
C GLY A 3 27.47 26.27 22.06
N ILE A 4 28.23 25.17 21.92
CA ILE A 4 29.31 24.78 22.82
C ILE A 4 30.63 25.20 22.20
N ASP A 5 31.37 26.04 22.91
CA ASP A 5 32.72 26.44 22.50
C ASP A 5 33.77 25.38 22.90
N GLY A 6 34.97 25.43 22.30
CA GLY A 6 36.05 24.49 22.58
C GLY A 6 36.43 24.42 24.07
N VAL A 7 36.36 25.55 24.77
CA VAL A 7 36.61 25.64 26.23
C VAL A 7 35.52 24.92 27.02
N GLU A 8 34.25 25.11 26.65
CA GLU A 8 33.12 24.48 27.32
C GLU A 8 33.13 22.96 27.11
N LEU A 9 33.56 22.49 25.95
CA LEU A 9 33.76 21.06 25.69
C LEU A 9 34.82 20.45 26.64
N VAL A 10 35.93 21.14 26.86
CA VAL A 10 36.95 20.70 27.82
C VAL A 10 36.38 20.66 29.23
N LEU A 11 35.61 21.67 29.64
CA LEU A 11 34.94 21.71 30.94
C LEU A 11 34.02 20.49 31.13
N ILE A 12 33.22 20.15 30.12
CA ILE A 12 32.32 18.98 30.16
C ILE A 12 33.12 17.68 30.32
N VAL A 13 34.23 17.53 29.58
CA VAL A 13 35.09 16.34 29.69
C VAL A 13 35.69 16.22 31.09
N VAL A 14 36.17 17.31 31.67
CA VAL A 14 36.70 17.33 33.05
C VAL A 14 35.60 16.95 34.05
N LEU A 15 34.41 17.52 33.92
CA LEU A 15 33.27 17.17 34.77
C LEU A 15 32.89 15.69 34.64
N ALA A 16 32.86 15.15 33.43
CA ALA A 16 32.60 13.73 33.21
C ALA A 16 33.68 12.85 33.87
N ILE A 17 34.96 13.22 33.74
CA ILE A 17 36.06 12.49 34.40
C ILE A 17 35.93 12.54 35.92
N LEU A 18 35.52 13.67 36.50
CA LEU A 18 35.31 13.78 37.95
C LEU A 18 34.12 12.95 38.43
N LEU A 19 33.01 12.96 37.68
CA LEU A 19 31.78 12.27 38.07
C LEU A 19 31.91 10.75 37.97
N PHE A 20 32.54 10.25 36.90
CA PHE A 20 32.69 8.81 36.65
C PHE A 20 34.03 8.25 37.14
N GLY A 21 35.02 9.11 37.38
CA GLY A 21 36.38 8.75 37.75
C GLY A 21 37.32 8.58 36.53
N PRO A 22 38.58 9.06 36.61
CA PRO A 22 39.56 8.98 35.52
C PRO A 22 39.93 7.53 35.15
N ASP A 23 39.80 6.59 36.09
CA ASP A 23 40.15 5.19 35.86
C ASP A 23 39.08 4.44 35.06
N LYS A 24 37.80 4.85 35.16
CA LYS A 24 36.67 4.16 34.54
C LYS A 24 36.34 4.66 33.15
N MET A 25 36.54 5.95 32.87
CA MET A 25 36.27 6.56 31.57
C MET A 25 36.99 5.85 30.41
N PRO A 26 38.31 5.59 30.46
CA PRO A 26 39.01 4.87 29.40
C PRO A 26 38.51 3.44 29.20
N GLU A 27 38.09 2.77 30.28
CA GLU A 27 37.54 1.41 30.20
C GLU A 27 36.20 1.40 29.43
N TYR A 28 35.30 2.33 29.74
CA TYR A 28 34.01 2.46 29.06
C TYR A 28 34.16 2.90 27.60
N SER A 29 35.01 3.88 27.31
CA SER A 29 35.30 4.30 25.94
C SER A 29 35.84 3.15 25.09
N ARG A 30 36.72 2.31 25.64
CA ARG A 30 37.23 1.11 24.95
C ARG A 30 36.15 0.06 24.70
N LYS A 31 35.20 -0.13 25.61
CA LYS A 31 34.06 -1.04 25.40
C LYS A 31 33.15 -0.51 24.28
N ALA A 32 32.80 0.77 24.31
CA ALA A 32 32.01 1.41 23.26
C ALA A 32 32.71 1.36 21.90
N ALA A 33 34.01 1.64 21.85
CA ALA A 33 34.80 1.56 20.62
C ALA A 33 34.78 0.15 20.02
N ARG A 34 34.90 -0.90 20.85
CA ARG A 34 34.80 -2.29 20.39
C ARG A 34 33.43 -2.61 19.78
N ILE A 35 32.35 -2.16 20.41
CA ILE A 35 30.99 -2.33 19.89
C ILE A 35 30.83 -1.58 18.56
N PHE A 36 31.33 -0.34 18.49
CA PHE A 36 31.28 0.46 17.27
C PHE A 36 32.04 -0.20 16.11
N VAL A 37 33.28 -0.66 16.35
CA VAL A 37 34.09 -1.36 15.35
C VAL A 37 33.43 -2.68 14.94
N TYR A 38 32.88 -3.43 15.89
CA TYR A 38 32.14 -4.65 15.60
C TYR A 38 30.92 -4.36 14.71
N LEU A 39 30.10 -3.36 15.05
CA LEU A 39 28.93 -2.98 14.27
C LEU A 39 29.30 -2.47 12.88
N ARG A 40 30.38 -1.67 12.77
CA ARG A 40 30.97 -1.23 11.49
C ARG A 40 31.35 -2.43 10.62
N ASN A 41 32.01 -3.42 11.21
CA ASN A 41 32.46 -4.62 10.50
C ASN A 41 31.28 -5.50 10.08
N VAL A 42 30.28 -5.70 10.95
CA VAL A 42 29.05 -6.43 10.61
C VAL A 42 28.32 -5.72 9.47
N ALA A 43 28.12 -4.41 9.54
CA ALA A 43 27.48 -3.65 8.47
C ALA A 43 28.21 -3.78 7.12
N ASN A 44 29.55 -3.72 7.13
CA ASN A 44 30.34 -3.90 5.91
C ASN A 44 30.31 -5.35 5.39
N ASN A 45 30.37 -6.35 6.27
CA ASN A 45 30.40 -7.77 5.89
C ASN A 45 29.04 -8.25 5.38
N THR A 46 27.95 -7.84 6.02
CA THR A 46 26.58 -8.14 5.57
C THR A 46 26.33 -7.54 4.20
N GLN A 47 26.82 -6.34 3.90
CA GLN A 47 26.73 -5.77 2.55
C GLN A 47 27.40 -6.66 1.49
N ASN A 48 28.58 -7.20 1.80
CA ASN A 48 29.30 -8.08 0.89
C ASN A 48 28.55 -9.41 0.69
N SER A 49 28.06 -10.04 1.77
CA SER A 49 27.32 -11.31 1.67
C SER A 49 25.95 -11.18 1.00
N LEU A 50 25.23 -10.07 1.22
CA LEU A 50 23.96 -9.78 0.53
C LEU A 50 24.20 -9.56 -0.97
N ARG A 51 25.26 -8.84 -1.34
CA ARG A 51 25.67 -8.64 -2.74
C ARG A 51 26.02 -9.96 -3.43
N GLU A 52 26.68 -10.87 -2.72
CA GLU A 52 27.15 -12.16 -3.26
C GLU A 52 26.01 -13.18 -3.45
N GLN A 53 25.00 -13.16 -2.57
CA GLN A 53 23.92 -14.15 -2.57
C GLN A 53 22.64 -13.68 -3.27
N LEU A 54 22.39 -12.37 -3.35
CA LEU A 54 21.13 -11.83 -3.89
C LEU A 54 21.29 -11.11 -5.24
N GLY A 55 22.52 -11.04 -5.75
CA GLY A 55 22.80 -10.48 -7.08
C GLY A 55 22.79 -8.94 -7.13
N PRO A 56 23.20 -8.37 -8.27
CA PRO A 56 23.42 -6.93 -8.44
C PRO A 56 22.16 -6.06 -8.24
N GLU A 57 20.96 -6.64 -8.30
CA GLU A 57 19.66 -5.98 -8.08
C GLU A 57 19.51 -5.36 -6.67
N TYR A 58 20.29 -5.81 -5.68
CA TYR A 58 20.28 -5.23 -4.33
C TYR A 58 21.45 -4.25 -4.06
N SER A 59 22.24 -3.92 -5.10
CA SER A 59 23.35 -2.96 -4.99
C SER A 59 22.89 -1.52 -4.73
N ASP A 60 21.62 -1.21 -5.00
CA ASP A 60 21.03 0.14 -4.83
C ASP A 60 20.52 0.42 -3.40
N LEU A 61 20.67 -0.55 -2.50
CA LEU A 61 20.58 -0.33 -1.06
C LEU A 61 21.96 0.07 -0.52
N GLU A 62 22.40 1.26 -0.91
CA GLU A 62 23.57 1.89 -0.31
C GLU A 62 23.30 2.14 1.19
N LEU A 63 23.90 1.32 2.05
CA LEU A 63 23.86 1.47 3.51
C LEU A 63 24.51 2.77 4.04
N LYS A 64 24.86 3.71 3.15
CA LYS A 64 25.37 5.04 3.47
C LYS A 64 24.24 6.03 3.81
N ASP A 65 22.99 5.69 3.46
CA ASP A 65 21.78 6.48 3.76
C ASP A 65 20.80 5.73 4.71
N LEU A 66 21.36 4.96 5.65
CA LEU A 66 20.64 4.21 6.68
C LEU A 66 20.01 5.11 7.77
N ASN A 67 19.42 6.24 7.37
CA ASN A 67 18.35 6.84 8.15
C ASN A 67 17.10 5.99 7.93
N PRO A 68 16.48 5.39 8.97
CA PRO A 68 15.30 4.54 8.78
C PRO A 68 14.18 5.28 8.03
N LYS A 69 14.07 6.59 8.23
CA LYS A 69 13.15 7.46 7.47
C LYS A 69 13.46 7.55 5.97
N ALA A 70 14.73 7.57 5.57
CA ALA A 70 15.12 7.68 4.17
C ALA A 70 14.92 6.34 3.44
N PHE A 71 15.25 5.22 4.09
CA PHE A 71 15.00 3.87 3.58
C PHE A 71 13.51 3.60 3.38
N ILE A 72 12.69 3.91 4.39
CA ILE A 72 11.22 3.84 4.33
C ILE A 72 10.70 4.75 3.22
N LYS A 73 11.17 6.00 3.13
CA LYS A 73 10.76 6.93 2.07
C LYS A 73 11.09 6.40 0.67
N LYS A 74 12.27 5.83 0.45
CA LYS A 74 12.68 5.31 -0.86
C LYS A 74 11.86 4.07 -1.25
N HIS A 75 11.67 3.13 -0.32
CA HIS A 75 10.90 1.91 -0.57
C HIS A 75 9.41 2.20 -0.73
N LEU A 76 8.81 3.03 0.14
CA LEU A 76 7.45 3.49 -0.05
C LEU A 76 7.30 4.39 -1.28
N SER A 77 8.29 5.16 -1.72
CA SER A 77 8.14 5.97 -2.95
C SER A 77 8.07 5.13 -4.22
N GLN A 78 8.78 4.00 -4.28
CA GLN A 78 8.66 3.05 -5.38
C GLN A 78 7.33 2.30 -5.32
N GLU A 79 6.89 1.88 -4.14
CA GLU A 79 5.57 1.25 -3.99
C GLU A 79 4.43 2.23 -4.23
N VAL A 80 4.55 3.49 -3.80
CA VAL A 80 3.54 4.53 -4.03
C VAL A 80 3.45 4.88 -5.51
N ALA A 81 4.56 4.93 -6.24
CA ALA A 81 4.52 5.14 -7.70
C ALA A 81 3.78 3.99 -8.42
N ALA A 82 4.06 2.73 -8.03
CA ALA A 82 3.35 1.57 -8.56
C ALA A 82 1.86 1.56 -8.17
N ILE A 83 1.53 1.97 -6.94
CA ILE A 83 0.14 2.09 -6.46
C ILE A 83 -0.59 3.25 -7.16
N GLU A 84 0.10 4.35 -7.48
CA GLU A 84 -0.48 5.51 -8.16
C GLU A 84 -0.73 5.25 -9.66
N GLU A 85 0.14 4.46 -10.30
CA GLU A 85 -0.09 3.94 -11.65
C GLU A 85 -1.26 2.95 -11.67
N ALA A 86 -1.29 1.98 -10.76
CA ALA A 86 -2.42 1.06 -10.61
C ALA A 86 -3.73 1.79 -10.30
N LYS A 87 -3.69 2.86 -9.49
CA LYS A 87 -4.86 3.68 -9.18
C LYS A 87 -5.38 4.42 -10.42
N ARG A 88 -4.49 4.95 -11.27
CA ARG A 88 -4.89 5.58 -12.55
C ARG A 88 -5.52 4.60 -13.52
N GLU A 89 -4.99 3.38 -13.61
CA GLU A 89 -5.59 2.32 -14.43
C GLU A 89 -6.98 1.92 -13.92
N ILE A 90 -7.14 1.78 -12.60
CA ILE A 90 -8.44 1.49 -11.99
C ILE A 90 -9.45 2.63 -12.20
N GLU A 91 -9.03 3.89 -12.08
CA GLU A 91 -9.89 5.05 -12.37
C GLU A 91 -10.28 5.13 -13.85
N ALA A 92 -9.35 4.84 -14.77
CA ALA A 92 -9.65 4.77 -16.20
C ALA A 92 -10.62 3.64 -16.53
N MET A 93 -10.40 2.45 -15.97
CA MET A 93 -11.32 1.31 -16.08
C MET A 93 -12.71 1.64 -15.53
N LYS A 94 -12.79 2.29 -14.36
CA LYS A 94 -14.05 2.71 -13.75
C LYS A 94 -14.81 3.68 -14.64
N ALA A 95 -14.13 4.65 -15.26
CA ALA A 95 -14.74 5.59 -16.20
C ALA A 95 -15.32 4.85 -17.42
N THR A 96 -14.56 3.95 -18.05
CA THR A 96 -15.08 3.13 -19.16
C THR A 96 -16.23 2.21 -18.75
N LEU A 97 -16.22 1.70 -17.53
CA LEU A 97 -17.29 0.83 -17.03
C LEU A 97 -18.56 1.62 -16.73
N GLU A 98 -18.44 2.83 -16.17
CA GLU A 98 -19.55 3.76 -15.98
C GLU A 98 -20.14 4.23 -17.32
N ASP A 99 -19.30 4.52 -18.32
CA ASP A 99 -19.75 4.90 -19.66
C ASP A 99 -20.43 3.73 -20.39
N ALA A 100 -19.87 2.52 -20.29
CA ALA A 100 -20.52 1.32 -20.81
C ALA A 100 -21.86 1.05 -20.12
N THR A 101 -21.94 1.26 -18.81
CA THR A 101 -23.19 1.09 -18.04
C THR A 101 -24.25 2.11 -18.47
N LYS A 102 -23.88 3.38 -18.63
CA LYS A 102 -24.79 4.44 -19.11
C LYS A 102 -25.26 4.20 -20.54
N ASN A 103 -24.37 3.71 -21.41
CA ASN A 103 -24.72 3.39 -22.79
C ASN A 103 -25.67 2.19 -22.87
N VAL A 104 -25.43 1.13 -22.08
CA VAL A 104 -26.35 -0.01 -21.98
C VAL A 104 -27.70 0.42 -21.39
N GLU A 105 -27.71 1.31 -20.41
CA GLU A 105 -28.95 1.84 -19.83
C GLU A 105 -29.74 2.69 -20.84
N SER A 106 -29.05 3.50 -21.65
CA SER A 106 -29.65 4.26 -22.76
C SER A 106 -30.18 3.34 -23.87
N GLU A 107 -29.38 2.37 -24.32
CA GLU A 107 -29.77 1.40 -25.34
C GLU A 107 -30.91 0.49 -24.86
N MET A 108 -30.94 0.15 -23.58
CA MET A 108 -32.03 -0.61 -22.97
C MET A 108 -33.29 0.25 -22.80
N ALA A 109 -33.16 1.55 -22.53
CA ALA A 109 -34.29 2.49 -22.54
C ALA A 109 -34.86 2.69 -23.95
N ASP A 110 -34.00 2.76 -24.97
CA ASP A 110 -34.38 2.87 -26.39
C ASP A 110 -34.98 1.56 -26.93
N ALA A 111 -34.45 0.39 -26.53
CA ALA A 111 -35.04 -0.91 -26.82
C ALA A 111 -36.40 -1.11 -26.13
N ARG A 112 -36.57 -0.56 -24.92
CA ARG A 112 -37.82 -0.66 -24.16
C ARG A 112 -38.90 0.29 -24.69
N THR A 113 -38.53 1.44 -25.27
CA THR A 113 -39.47 2.35 -25.94
C THR A 113 -39.86 1.85 -27.33
N THR A 114 -38.93 1.27 -28.09
CA THR A 114 -39.23 0.63 -29.39
C THR A 114 -40.06 -0.65 -29.25
N ALA A 115 -39.79 -1.49 -28.24
CA ALA A 115 -40.64 -2.66 -27.92
C ALA A 115 -42.07 -2.26 -27.53
N LYS A 116 -42.26 -1.06 -26.93
CA LYS A 116 -43.57 -0.50 -26.57
C LYS A 116 -44.31 0.09 -27.78
N ALA A 117 -43.62 0.36 -28.90
CA ALA A 117 -44.20 0.88 -30.13
C ALA A 117 -44.73 -0.22 -31.07
N SER A 118 -44.28 -1.47 -30.92
CA SER A 118 -44.71 -2.59 -31.77
C SER A 118 -46.01 -3.28 -31.33
N THR A 119 -46.66 -2.84 -30.24
CA THR A 119 -47.84 -3.53 -29.66
C THR A 119 -49.20 -2.91 -29.97
N LYS A 120 -49.36 -2.12 -31.04
CA LYS A 120 -50.67 -1.50 -31.32
C LYS A 120 -51.02 -1.35 -32.81
N VAL A 121 -51.60 -2.40 -33.41
CA VAL A 121 -52.62 -2.47 -34.49
C VAL A 121 -52.97 -3.99 -34.62
N LYS A 122 -54.17 -4.57 -34.47
CA LYS A 122 -55.59 -4.20 -34.70
C LYS A 122 -56.53 -5.25 -34.02
N GLU A 123 -57.67 -4.79 -33.48
CA GLU A 123 -58.87 -5.53 -33.02
C GLU A 123 -59.69 -6.17 -34.18
N PRO A 124 -60.78 -7.00 -34.02
CA PRO A 124 -61.61 -7.27 -32.81
C PRO A 124 -62.16 -8.71 -32.58
N GLU A 125 -62.84 -8.87 -31.42
CA GLU A 125 -63.97 -9.77 -31.05
C GLU A 125 -63.83 -11.31 -31.12
N ALA A 126 -63.91 -11.97 -29.94
CA ALA A 126 -65.00 -12.89 -29.56
C ALA A 126 -64.77 -13.51 -28.16
N ASP A 127 -65.66 -13.17 -27.24
CA ASP A 127 -66.25 -13.97 -26.15
C ASP A 127 -65.44 -14.98 -25.29
N ASP A 128 -65.56 -14.71 -23.98
CA ASP A 128 -65.95 -15.63 -22.90
C ASP A 128 -64.90 -16.17 -21.89
N ALA A 129 -65.30 -16.01 -20.63
CA ALA A 129 -64.98 -16.77 -19.42
C ALA A 129 -63.52 -16.88 -18.90
N GLY A 130 -63.22 -15.99 -17.94
CA GLY A 130 -62.81 -16.28 -16.55
C GLY A 130 -61.77 -17.36 -16.23
N ALA A 131 -60.71 -16.97 -15.51
CA ALA A 131 -60.21 -17.66 -14.31
C ALA A 131 -59.01 -16.89 -13.71
N GLU A 132 -59.18 -16.37 -12.50
CA GLU A 132 -58.07 -15.89 -11.66
C GLU A 132 -57.22 -17.08 -11.17
N ALA A 133 -55.90 -17.00 -11.31
CA ALA A 133 -54.98 -17.89 -10.62
C ALA A 133 -53.82 -17.09 -10.03
N SER A 134 -53.93 -16.85 -8.73
CA SER A 134 -52.93 -16.21 -7.87
C SER A 134 -51.69 -17.09 -7.72
N TYR A 135 -50.51 -16.56 -8.03
CA TYR A 135 -49.24 -17.25 -7.79
C TYR A 135 -48.86 -17.17 -6.31
N ARG A 136 -48.84 -18.32 -5.62
CA ARG A 136 -48.24 -18.48 -4.30
C ARG A 136 -46.77 -18.89 -4.47
N PRO A 137 -45.81 -18.31 -3.73
CA PRO A 137 -44.43 -18.77 -3.79
C PRO A 137 -44.30 -20.18 -3.20
N ALA A 138 -43.54 -21.04 -3.89
CA ALA A 138 -43.33 -22.43 -3.49
C ALA A 138 -42.49 -22.54 -2.19
N PRO A 139 -42.72 -23.56 -1.36
CA PRO A 139 -42.04 -23.73 -0.08
C PRO A 139 -40.58 -24.19 -0.23
N PHE A 140 -39.76 -23.84 0.76
CA PHE A 140 -38.32 -24.10 0.82
C PHE A 140 -38.03 -25.58 1.10
N ASP A 141 -37.11 -26.19 0.34
CA ASP A 141 -36.71 -27.60 0.40
C ASP A 141 -35.39 -27.75 1.21
N PRO A 142 -35.40 -28.44 2.37
CA PRO A 142 -34.22 -28.58 3.22
C PRO A 142 -33.30 -29.78 2.90
N GLU A 143 -33.49 -30.54 1.83
CA GLU A 143 -32.61 -31.67 1.47
C GLU A 143 -31.41 -31.28 0.57
N ALA A 144 -31.22 -29.99 0.25
CA ALA A 144 -30.03 -29.51 -0.46
C ALA A 144 -28.86 -29.26 0.52
N THR A 145 -28.13 -30.32 0.88
CA THR A 145 -26.80 -30.24 1.53
C THR A 145 -25.68 -30.31 0.49
#